data_AF-A0A497CWE5-F1
#
_entry.id   AF-A0A497CWE5-F1
#
_cell.length_a   1.000
_cell.length_b   1.000
_cell.length_c   1.000
_cell.angle_alpha   90.00
_cell.angle_beta   90.00
_cell.angle_gamma   90.00
#
_symmetry.space_group_name_H-M   'P 1'
#
loop_
_entity.id
_entity.type
_entity.pdbx_description
1 polymer ?
#
loop_
_entity_poly.entity_id
_entity_poly.type
_entity_poly.pdbx_seq_one_letter_code
_entity_poly.pdbx_strand_id
1 'polypeptide(L)'
;MDDTSDPADPIDKFLGTWNVSDQAARINYAVTIQRDPNHSAYVLLNNFADMGGNAKGLVVGDNIIIETQDIGNDFLCSGTGTYKTKYELEFLFMLDDGIETEQRKAVFSR
;
A
#
# COMPACT_ATOMS: atom_id res chain seq x y z
N MET A 1 22.99 3.02 -31.48
CA MET A 1 22.50 3.66 -30.25
C MET A 1 21.38 2.78 -29.78
N ASP A 2 21.60 2.07 -28.68
CA ASP A 2 20.61 1.18 -28.09
C ASP A 2 19.67 2.08 -27.28
N ASP A 3 18.50 2.39 -27.85
CA ASP A 3 17.43 3.10 -27.16
C ASP A 3 16.81 2.11 -26.16
N THR A 4 17.51 1.90 -25.05
CA THR A 4 16.98 1.25 -23.86
C THR A 4 16.17 2.29 -23.12
N SER A 5 15.01 2.66 -23.66
CA SER A 5 13.96 3.19 -22.83
C SER A 5 13.60 2.08 -21.85
N ASP A 6 14.26 2.09 -20.69
CA ASP A 6 14.00 1.22 -19.55
C ASP A 6 12.48 1.10 -19.43
N PRO A 7 11.91 -0.12 -19.47
CA PRO A 7 10.49 -0.26 -19.23
C PRO A 7 10.25 0.26 -17.82
N ALA A 8 9.69 1.47 -17.71
CA ALA A 8 9.53 2.16 -16.44
C ALA A 8 9.01 1.17 -15.39
N ASP A 9 9.82 0.91 -14.37
CA ASP A 9 9.52 -0.11 -13.39
C ASP A 9 8.07 0.06 -12.91
N PRO A 10 7.22 -0.98 -12.94
CA PRO A 10 5.82 -0.86 -12.57
C PRO A 10 5.65 -0.42 -11.11
N ILE A 11 6.70 -0.55 -10.29
CA ILE A 11 6.75 -0.11 -8.90
C ILE A 11 6.88 1.40 -8.76
N ASP A 12 7.62 2.06 -9.66
CA ASP A 12 8.03 3.46 -9.48
C ASP A 12 6.84 4.42 -9.35
N LYS A 13 5.71 4.10 -10.00
CA LYS A 13 4.48 4.90 -9.89
C LYS A 13 3.91 4.93 -8.47
N PHE A 14 4.15 3.91 -7.66
CA PHE A 14 3.66 3.79 -6.28
C PHE A 14 4.59 4.44 -5.26
N LEU A 15 5.87 4.62 -5.59
CA LEU A 15 6.87 5.10 -4.64
C LEU A 15 6.61 6.54 -4.18
N GLY A 16 6.99 6.80 -2.93
CA GLY A 16 6.88 8.12 -2.29
C GLY A 16 5.92 8.14 -1.11
N THR A 17 5.67 9.33 -0.59
CA THR A 17 4.76 9.56 0.53
C THR A 17 3.39 9.95 0.01
N TRP A 18 2.36 9.30 0.54
CA TRP A 18 0.97 9.49 0.20
C TRP A 18 0.20 9.94 1.44
N ASN A 19 -0.66 10.95 1.27
CA ASN A 19 -1.63 11.35 2.26
C ASN A 19 -2.86 10.44 2.14
N VAL A 20 -3.16 9.72 3.21
CA VAL A 20 -4.22 8.74 3.26
C VAL A 20 -5.41 9.32 3.98
N SER A 21 -6.57 9.20 3.35
CA SER A 21 -7.87 9.44 3.96
C SER A 21 -8.60 8.10 4.10
N ASP A 22 -8.62 7.57 5.33
CA ASP A 22 -9.33 6.34 5.66
C ASP A 22 -10.78 6.69 6.01
N GLN A 23 -11.68 6.34 5.09
CA GLN A 23 -13.08 6.71 5.19
C GLN A 23 -13.81 5.95 6.30
N ALA A 24 -13.40 4.71 6.56
CA ALA A 24 -14.02 3.87 7.58
C ALA A 24 -13.66 4.37 8.98
N ALA A 25 -12.38 4.60 9.22
CA ALA A 25 -11.88 5.09 10.51
C ALA A 25 -12.04 6.61 10.71
N ARG A 26 -12.35 7.38 9.65
CA ARG A 26 -12.44 8.86 9.67
C ARG A 26 -11.16 9.53 10.17
N ILE A 27 -10.01 8.95 9.82
CA ILE A 27 -8.69 9.44 10.16
C ILE A 27 -7.90 9.79 8.90
N ASN A 28 -6.90 10.66 9.05
CA ASN A 28 -5.95 10.95 7.99
C ASN A 28 -4.53 10.74 8.52
N TYR A 29 -3.70 10.07 7.73
CA TYR A 29 -2.32 9.74 8.07
C TYR A 29 -1.47 9.73 6.81
N ALA A 30 -0.15 9.63 6.96
CA ALA A 30 0.77 9.51 5.84
C ALA A 30 1.30 8.07 5.76
N VAL A 31 1.35 7.53 4.54
CA VAL A 31 2.00 6.25 4.24
C VAL A 31 3.16 6.50 3.30
N THR A 32 4.32 5.94 3.63
CA THR A 32 5.50 6.00 2.76
C THR A 32 5.71 4.65 2.10
N ILE A 33 5.58 4.61 0.77
CA ILE A 33 5.76 3.42 -0.05
C ILE A 33 7.19 3.41 -0.58
N GLN A 34 7.92 2.34 -0.26
CA GLN A 34 9.31 2.13 -0.65
C GLN A 34 9.48 0.76 -1.31
N ARG A 35 10.49 0.61 -2.16
CA ARG A 35 10.83 -0.69 -2.76
C ARG A 35 11.40 -1.63 -1.69
N ASP A 36 11.01 -2.90 -1.71
CA ASP A 36 11.66 -3.93 -0.88
C ASP A 36 13.09 -4.15 -1.43
N PRO A 37 14.15 -3.97 -0.61
CA PRO A 37 15.53 -4.07 -1.09
C PRO A 37 15.93 -5.50 -1.47
N ASN A 38 15.17 -6.51 -1.04
CA ASN A 38 15.44 -7.91 -1.30
C ASN A 38 14.62 -8.45 -2.48
N HIS A 39 13.50 -7.80 -2.83
CA HIS A 39 12.61 -8.26 -3.89
C HIS A 39 12.08 -7.10 -4.75
N SER A 40 12.49 -7.08 -6.02
CA SER A 40 12.12 -6.04 -6.99
C SER A 40 10.64 -6.01 -7.40
N ALA A 41 9.83 -6.98 -6.98
CA ALA A 41 8.38 -7.01 -7.23
C ALA A 41 7.56 -6.55 -6.02
N TYR A 42 8.19 -6.28 -4.88
CA TYR A 42 7.49 -5.93 -3.63
C TYR A 42 7.76 -4.49 -3.21
N VAL A 43 6.77 -3.94 -2.50
CA VAL A 43 6.85 -2.65 -1.83
C VAL A 43 6.56 -2.79 -0.35
N LEU A 44 7.15 -1.90 0.44
CA LEU A 44 6.91 -1.73 1.86
C LEU A 44 6.09 -0.46 2.06
N LEU A 45 4.89 -0.61 2.63
CA LEU A 45 3.97 0.47 2.98
C LEU A 45 4.15 0.78 4.47
N ASN A 46 4.91 1.83 4.77
CA ASN A 46 5.19 2.23 6.14
C ASN A 46 4.04 3.06 6.71
N ASN A 47 3.64 2.78 7.95
CA ASN A 47 2.48 3.37 8.63
C ASN A 47 1.13 3.04 7.96
N PHE A 48 1.02 1.85 7.35
CA PHE A 48 -0.25 1.40 6.76
C PHE A 48 -1.33 1.29 7.85
N ALA A 49 -2.55 1.74 7.54
CA ALA A 49 -3.69 1.82 8.47
C ALA A 49 -3.42 2.60 9.78
N ASP A 50 -2.38 3.45 9.82
CA ASP A 50 -1.92 4.17 11.03
C ASP A 50 -1.51 3.25 12.20
N MET A 51 -1.10 2.02 11.90
CA MET A 51 -0.71 1.02 12.92
C MET A 51 0.74 1.17 13.39
N GLY A 52 1.52 2.07 12.78
CA GLY A 52 2.94 2.28 13.11
C GLY A 52 3.91 1.20 12.58
N GLY A 53 3.42 0.08 12.08
CA GLY A 53 4.22 -0.95 11.40
C GLY A 53 4.33 -0.75 9.90
N ASN A 54 4.68 -1.82 9.18
CA ASN A 54 4.79 -1.83 7.73
C ASN A 54 4.01 -2.99 7.12
N ALA A 55 3.34 -2.75 5.99
CA ALA A 55 2.72 -3.80 5.20
C ALA A 55 3.57 -4.07 3.96
N LYS A 56 3.80 -5.35 3.64
CA LYS A 56 4.46 -5.79 2.42
C LYS A 56 3.42 -6.09 1.34
N GLY A 57 3.54 -5.44 0.18
CA GLY A 57 2.64 -5.63 -0.95
C GLY A 57 3.37 -6.09 -2.21
N LEU A 58 2.80 -7.05 -2.94
CA LEU A 58 3.25 -7.50 -4.25
C LEU A 58 2.67 -6.60 -5.34
N VAL A 59 3.51 -6.04 -6.20
CA VAL A 59 3.08 -5.21 -7.34
C VAL A 59 2.78 -6.07 -8.55
N VAL A 60 1.53 -6.01 -9.04
CA VAL A 60 1.08 -6.71 -10.24
C VAL A 60 0.30 -5.73 -11.13
N GLY A 61 0.96 -5.24 -12.19
CA GLY A 61 0.38 -4.23 -13.08
C GLY A 61 0.10 -2.92 -12.34
N ASP A 62 -1.17 -2.52 -12.28
CA ASP A 62 -1.65 -1.32 -11.55
C ASP A 62 -2.10 -1.63 -10.12
N ASN A 63 -1.85 -2.84 -9.62
CA ASN A 63 -2.31 -3.25 -8.29
C ASN A 63 -1.16 -3.58 -7.34
N ILE A 64 -1.36 -3.30 -6.06
CA ILE A 64 -0.57 -3.78 -4.92
C ILE A 64 -1.43 -4.81 -4.19
N ILE A 65 -0.97 -6.05 -4.09
CA ILE A 65 -1.65 -7.13 -3.39
C ILE A 65 -0.97 -7.32 -2.03
N ILE A 66 -1.71 -7.14 -0.95
CA ILE A 66 -1.27 -7.37 0.42
C ILE A 66 -1.89 -8.68 0.88
N GLU A 67 -1.06 -9.73 0.99
CA GLU A 67 -1.49 -10.97 1.65
C GLU A 67 -1.59 -10.77 3.16
N THR A 68 -2.39 -11.61 3.83
CA THR A 68 -2.60 -11.54 5.28
C THR A 68 -1.27 -11.55 6.03
N GLN A 69 -1.02 -10.48 6.76
CA GLN A 69 0.20 -10.30 7.53
C GLN A 69 -0.04 -9.37 8.72
N ASP A 70 0.81 -9.48 9.73
CA ASP A 70 0.88 -8.49 10.82
C ASP A 70 1.44 -7.17 10.28
N ILE A 71 0.76 -6.07 10.62
CA ILE A 71 1.16 -4.71 10.25
C ILE A 71 1.45 -3.84 11.49
N GLY A 72 1.64 -4.46 12.65
CA GLY A 72 1.85 -3.82 13.95
C GLY A 72 0.64 -3.87 14.88
N ASN A 73 0.90 -3.75 16.19
CA ASN A 73 -0.10 -3.78 17.27
C ASN A 73 -1.00 -5.02 17.28
N ASP A 74 -0.49 -6.17 16.82
CA ASP A 74 -1.24 -7.43 16.68
C ASP A 74 -2.41 -7.34 15.68
N PHE A 75 -2.41 -6.35 14.78
CA PHE A 75 -3.38 -6.24 13.69
C PHE A 75 -2.90 -6.99 12.45
N LEU A 76 -3.76 -7.87 11.95
CA LEU A 76 -3.57 -8.50 10.65
C LEU A 76 -4.25 -7.67 9.56
N CYS A 77 -3.60 -7.54 8.42
CA CYS A 77 -4.15 -6.85 7.26
C CYS A 77 -4.01 -7.70 6.00
N SER A 78 -5.03 -7.66 5.14
CA SER A 78 -4.99 -8.17 3.77
C SER A 78 -5.81 -7.27 2.86
N GLY A 79 -5.43 -7.13 1.59
CA GLY A 79 -6.19 -6.26 0.69
C GLY A 79 -5.50 -5.97 -0.63
N THR A 80 -6.12 -5.07 -1.39
CA THR A 80 -5.62 -4.66 -2.70
C THR A 80 -5.65 -3.15 -2.81
N GLY A 81 -4.51 -2.58 -3.21
CA GLY A 81 -4.40 -1.21 -3.67
C GLY A 81 -4.46 -1.15 -5.19
N THR A 82 -5.26 -0.27 -5.76
CA THR A 82 -5.35 -0.04 -7.20
C THR A 82 -4.92 1.38 -7.53
N TYR A 83 -3.87 1.51 -8.33
CA TYR A 83 -3.42 2.79 -8.87
C TYR A 83 -4.46 3.33 -9.84
N LYS A 84 -5.04 4.48 -9.54
CA LYS A 84 -6.05 5.13 -10.39
C LYS A 84 -5.40 6.16 -11.29
N THR A 85 -4.60 7.03 -10.70
CA THR A 85 -3.91 8.12 -11.41
C THR A 85 -2.57 8.41 -10.75
N LYS A 86 -1.77 9.31 -11.35
CA LYS A 86 -0.55 9.83 -10.72
C LYS A 86 -0.75 10.52 -9.38
N TYR A 87 -1.97 10.87 -9.01
CA TYR A 87 -2.29 11.55 -7.76
C TYR A 87 -3.23 10.74 -6.87
N GLU A 88 -3.66 9.56 -7.30
CA GLU A 88 -4.69 8.79 -6.60
C GLU A 88 -4.42 7.28 -6.66
N LEU A 89 -4.40 6.68 -5.46
CA LEU A 89 -4.31 5.25 -5.22
C LEU A 89 -5.42 4.87 -4.24
N GLU A 90 -6.17 3.82 -4.55
CA GLU A 90 -7.30 3.39 -3.72
C GLU A 90 -6.99 2.04 -3.11
N PHE A 91 -7.05 1.93 -1.78
CA PHE A 91 -6.91 0.67 -1.07
C PHE A 91 -8.25 0.18 -0.55
N LEU A 92 -8.55 -1.07 -0.84
CA LEU A 92 -9.62 -1.84 -0.22
C LEU A 92 -8.97 -2.99 0.56
N PHE A 93 -9.11 -2.98 1.88
CA PHE A 93 -8.43 -3.93 2.75
C PHE A 93 -9.31 -4.37 3.91
N MET A 94 -8.96 -5.51 4.48
CA MET A 94 -9.51 -6.06 5.72
C MET A 94 -8.49 -5.84 6.81
N LEU A 95 -8.95 -5.33 7.95
CA LEU A 95 -8.16 -5.17 9.17
C LEU A 95 -8.78 -6.08 10.25
N ASP A 96 -7.97 -6.95 10.83
CA ASP A 96 -8.39 -7.87 11.89
C ASP A 96 -7.59 -7.57 13.16
N ASP A 97 -8.29 -7.35 14.27
CA ASP A 97 -7.67 -7.09 15.59
C ASP A 97 -7.63 -8.36 16.46
N GLY A 98 -7.90 -9.53 15.88
CA GLY A 98 -8.08 -10.80 16.58
C GLY A 98 -9.43 -10.97 17.30
N ILE A 99 -10.30 -9.96 17.27
CA ILE A 99 -11.66 -10.01 17.83
C ILE A 99 -12.70 -9.88 16.72
N GLU A 100 -12.55 -8.86 15.88
CA GLU A 100 -13.39 -8.55 14.73
C GLU A 100 -12.54 -8.26 13.49
N THR A 101 -13.14 -8.50 12.33
CA THR A 101 -12.55 -8.12 11.05
C THR A 101 -13.38 -7.02 10.42
N GLU A 102 -12.74 -5.89 10.10
CA GLU A 102 -13.37 -4.73 9.48
C GLU A 102 -12.88 -4.53 8.05
N GLN A 103 -13.81 -4.30 7.11
CA GLN A 103 -13.46 -3.87 5.77
C GLN A 103 -13.28 -2.35 5.71
N ARG A 104 -12.12 -1.91 5.25
CA ARG A 104 -11.77 -0.50 5.09
C ARG A 104 -11.51 -0.12 3.65
N LYS A 105 -11.86 1.13 3.36
CA LYS A 105 -11.54 1.81 2.09
C LYS A 105 -10.76 3.08 2.40
N ALA A 106 -9.54 3.14 1.89
CA ALA A 106 -8.67 4.29 2.05
C ALA A 106 -8.25 4.86 0.69
N VAL A 107 -8.24 6.19 0.60
CA VAL A 107 -7.80 6.91 -0.60
C VAL A 107 -6.48 7.59 -0.30
N PHE A 108 -5.47 7.27 -1.11
CA PHE A 108 -4.11 7.77 -1.04
C PHE A 108 -3.97 8.88 -2.09
N SER A 109 -3.51 10.04 -1.67
CA SER A 109 -3.36 11.24 -2.51
C SER A 109 -2.00 11.92 -2.34
N ARG A 110 -1.49 12.55 -3.39
CA ARG A 110 -0.22 13.31 -3.37
C ARG A 110 -0.28 14.53 -4.28
#